data_AF-A0A392SNW5-F1
#
_entry.id   AF-A0A392SNW5-F1
#
_cell.length_a   1.000
_cell.length_b   1.000
_cell.length_c   1.000
_cell.angle_alpha   90.00
_cell.angle_beta   90.00
_cell.angle_gamma   90.00
#
_symmetry.space_group_name_H-M   'P 1'
#
loop_
_entity.id
_entity.type
_entity.pdbx_description
1 polymer ?
#
loop_
_entity_poly.entity_id
_entity_poly.type
_entity_poly.pdbx_seq_one_letter_code
_entity_poly.pdbx_strand_id
1 'polypeptide(L)'
;MEAEEDKCVKFENGLRPDIKQLIGFSEIRNFPTLVNKSRICDKDSRAKANYYKAVNEKKGKDLGRGKPYGRGGRRPDEGGS
;
A
#
# COMPACT_ATOMS: atom_id res chain seq x y z
N MET A 1 -19.47 -14.87 -27.10
CA MET A 1 -19.37 -13.76 -26.14
C MET A 1 -19.25 -14.30 -24.72
N GLU A 2 -20.19 -15.14 -24.28
CA GLU A 2 -20.20 -15.77 -22.93
C GLU A 2 -18.92 -16.55 -22.57
N ALA A 3 -18.32 -17.28 -23.53
CA ALA A 3 -17.08 -18.02 -23.30
C ALA A 3 -15.82 -17.14 -23.11
N GLU A 4 -15.85 -15.87 -23.53
CA GLU A 4 -14.75 -14.92 -23.27
C GLU A 4 -14.94 -14.24 -21.91
N GLU A 5 -16.19 -13.96 -21.53
CA GLU A 5 -16.53 -13.43 -20.22
C GLU A 5 -16.20 -14.42 -19.10
N ASP A 6 -16.50 -15.71 -19.27
CA ASP A 6 -16.09 -16.76 -18.32
C ASP A 6 -14.56 -16.79 -18.11
N LYS A 7 -13.79 -16.65 -19.20
CA LYS A 7 -12.32 -16.57 -19.12
C LYS A 7 -11.86 -15.34 -18.35
N CYS A 8 -12.48 -14.19 -18.58
CA CYS A 8 -12.20 -12.95 -17.86
C CYS A 8 -12.50 -13.11 -16.36
N VAL A 9 -13.67 -13.62 -16.01
CA VAL A 9 -14.10 -13.87 -14.63
C VAL A 9 -13.14 -14.84 -13.92
N LYS A 10 -12.75 -15.94 -14.58
CA LYS A 10 -11.80 -16.91 -14.01
C LYS A 10 -10.44 -16.27 -13.75
N PHE A 11 -9.96 -15.43 -14.66
CA PHE A 11 -8.70 -14.71 -14.48
C PHE A 11 -8.78 -13.67 -13.35
N GLU A 12 -9.84 -12.87 -13.31
CA GLU A 12 -10.06 -11.86 -12.26
C GLU A 12 -10.13 -12.47 -10.86
N ASN A 13 -10.69 -13.68 -10.73
CA ASN A 13 -10.72 -14.39 -9.46
C ASN A 13 -9.33 -14.84 -8.97
N GLY A 14 -8.35 -14.95 -9.87
CA GLY A 14 -6.95 -15.24 -9.53
C GLY A 14 -6.10 -14.01 -9.23
N LEU A 15 -6.63 -12.79 -9.43
CA LEU A 15 -5.89 -11.55 -9.16
C LEU A 15 -5.84 -11.24 -7.67
N ARG A 16 -4.79 -10.52 -7.25
CA ARG A 16 -4.73 -9.94 -5.91
C ARG A 16 -5.92 -8.99 -5.70
N PRO A 17 -6.49 -8.90 -4.47
CA PRO A 17 -7.70 -8.11 -4.22
C PRO A 17 -7.61 -6.65 -4.65
N ASP A 18 -6.47 -5.99 -4.41
CA ASP A 18 -6.22 -4.59 -4.79
C ASP A 18 -6.25 -4.39 -6.32
N ILE A 19 -5.76 -5.37 -7.07
CA ILE A 19 -5.76 -5.35 -8.53
C ILE A 19 -7.15 -5.72 -9.04
N LYS A 20 -7.78 -6.75 -8.47
CA LYS A 20 -9.12 -7.21 -8.82
C LYS A 20 -10.14 -6.06 -8.68
N GLN A 21 -10.07 -5.30 -7.60
CA GLN A 21 -10.96 -4.16 -7.40
C GLN A 21 -10.76 -3.11 -8.51
N LEU A 22 -9.53 -2.74 -8.83
CA LEU A 22 -9.23 -1.73 -9.86
C LEU A 22 -9.67 -2.19 -11.26
N ILE A 23 -9.47 -3.47 -11.56
CA ILE A 23 -9.82 -4.08 -12.84
C ILE A 23 -11.33 -4.26 -12.97
N GLY A 24 -12.02 -4.69 -11.90
CA GLY A 24 -13.47 -4.86 -11.88
C GLY A 24 -14.24 -3.57 -12.16
N PHE A 25 -13.71 -2.40 -11.80
CA PHE A 25 -14.29 -1.10 -12.17
C PHE A 25 -14.17 -0.76 -13.66
N SER A 26 -13.25 -1.40 -14.38
CA SER A 26 -13.03 -1.13 -15.80
C SER A 26 -13.92 -1.99 -16.72
N GLU A 27 -14.71 -2.93 -16.17
CA GLU A 27 -15.68 -3.80 -16.87
C GLU A 27 -15.14 -4.38 -18.20
N ILE A 28 -13.89 -4.86 -18.20
CA ILE A 28 -13.19 -5.29 -19.41
C ILE A 28 -13.65 -6.70 -19.82
N ARG A 29 -14.36 -6.80 -20.94
CA ARG A 29 -14.82 -8.09 -21.47
C ARG A 29 -13.84 -8.77 -22.43
N ASN A 30 -12.80 -8.06 -22.87
CA ASN A 30 -11.78 -8.58 -23.77
C ASN A 30 -10.57 -9.15 -23.02
N PHE A 31 -10.35 -10.46 -23.15
CA PHE A 31 -9.32 -11.18 -22.40
C PHE A 31 -7.89 -10.66 -22.60
N PRO A 32 -7.36 -10.46 -23.82
CA PRO A 32 -6.00 -9.95 -23.99
C PRO A 32 -5.82 -8.53 -23.41
N THR A 33 -6.86 -7.69 -23.50
CA THR A 33 -6.85 -6.37 -22.88
C THR A 33 -6.85 -6.48 -21.35
N LEU A 34 -7.68 -7.34 -20.77
CA LEU A 34 -7.76 -7.60 -19.33
C LEU A 34 -6.40 -8.03 -18.77
N VAL A 35 -5.73 -8.99 -19.42
CA VAL A 35 -4.41 -9.47 -19.02
C VAL A 35 -3.37 -8.35 -19.06
N ASN A 36 -3.36 -7.55 -20.13
CA ASN A 36 -2.41 -6.45 -20.26
C ASN A 36 -2.63 -5.37 -19.18
N LYS A 37 -3.88 -4.95 -18.96
CA LYS A 37 -4.22 -3.96 -17.92
C LYS A 37 -3.88 -4.48 -16.52
N SER A 38 -4.21 -5.73 -16.22
CA SER A 38 -3.89 -6.36 -14.93
C SER A 38 -2.38 -6.38 -14.68
N ARG A 39 -1.57 -6.69 -15.70
CA ARG A 39 -0.11 -6.64 -15.61
C ARG A 39 0.44 -5.24 -15.37
N ILE A 40 -0.19 -4.20 -15.92
CA ILE A 40 0.20 -2.80 -15.67
C ILE A 40 -0.16 -2.40 -14.24
N CYS A 41 -1.39 -2.69 -13.80
CA CYS A 41 -1.87 -2.39 -12.44
C CYS A 41 -1.07 -3.12 -11.36
N ASP A 42 -0.63 -4.35 -11.60
CA ASP A 42 0.22 -5.07 -10.67
C ASP A 42 1.57 -4.37 -10.45
N LYS A 43 2.18 -3.86 -11.52
CA LYS A 43 3.43 -3.09 -11.44
C LYS A 43 3.22 -1.75 -10.74
N ASP A 44 2.13 -1.06 -11.05
CA ASP A 44 1.79 0.22 -10.42
C ASP A 44 1.52 0.07 -8.92
N SER A 45 0.74 -0.94 -8.51
CA SER A 45 0.47 -1.26 -7.10
C SER A 45 1.78 -1.49 -6.33
N ARG A 46 2.72 -2.24 -6.92
CA ARG A 46 4.05 -2.47 -6.34
C ARG A 46 4.88 -1.20 -6.24
N ALA A 47 4.89 -0.37 -7.30
CA ALA A 47 5.61 0.90 -7.31
C ALA A 47 5.06 1.87 -6.24
N LYS A 48 3.74 1.98 -6.15
CA LYS A 48 3.04 2.77 -5.13
C LYS A 48 3.40 2.30 -3.72
N ALA A 49 3.33 1.00 -3.46
CA ALA A 49 3.71 0.44 -2.17
C ALA A 49 5.17 0.76 -1.80
N ASN A 50 6.10 0.63 -2.76
CA ASN A 50 7.50 0.97 -2.56
C ASN A 50 7.72 2.46 -2.27
N TYR A 51 7.05 3.34 -3.00
CA TYR A 51 7.11 4.79 -2.77
C TYR A 51 6.67 5.14 -1.35
N TYR A 52 5.50 4.67 -0.91
CA TYR A 52 5.01 4.97 0.44
C TYR A 52 5.88 4.34 1.53
N LYS A 53 6.44 3.15 1.29
CA LYS A 53 7.42 2.54 2.21
C LYS A 53 8.65 3.43 2.39
N ALA A 54 9.24 3.92 1.29
CA ALA A 54 10.41 4.78 1.33
C ALA A 54 10.11 6.14 2.00
N VAL A 55 8.95 6.73 1.70
CA VAL A 55 8.49 7.98 2.33
C VAL A 55 8.29 7.78 3.84
N ASN A 56 7.66 6.68 4.25
CA ASN A 56 7.38 6.42 5.66
C ASN A 56 8.66 6.06 6.44
N GLU A 57 9.65 5.42 5.83
CA GLU A 57 10.95 5.18 6.47
C GLU A 57 11.70 6.49 6.77
N LYS A 58 11.71 7.44 5.81
CA LYS A 58 12.28 8.78 6.04
C LYS A 58 11.56 9.52 7.16
N LYS A 59 10.23 9.43 7.21
CA LYS A 59 9.41 10.08 8.25
C LYS A 59 9.55 9.41 9.63
N GLY A 60 9.66 8.09 9.69
CA GLY A 60 9.87 7.35 10.94
C GLY A 60 11.23 7.63 11.59
N LYS A 61 12.27 7.90 10.78
CA LYS A 61 13.57 8.38 11.29
C LYS A 61 13.48 9.78 11.93
N ASP A 62 12.54 10.60 11.50
CA ASP A 62 12.34 11.95 12.04
C ASP A 62 11.52 11.97 13.34
N LEU A 63 10.61 10.99 13.53
CA LEU A 63 9.89 10.81 14.79
C LEU A 63 10.76 10.18 15.91
N GLY A 64 11.88 9.55 15.54
CA GLY A 64 12.90 9.04 16.46
C GLY A 64 13.98 10.07 16.83
N ARG A 65 14.00 11.24 16.19
CA ARG A 65 14.73 12.40 16.72
C ARG A 65 13.93 12.92 17.89
N GLY A 66 14.19 12.33 19.05
CA GLY A 66 13.65 12.75 20.33
C GLY A 66 13.66 14.26 20.45
N LYS A 67 12.63 14.79 21.11
CA LYS A 67 12.51 16.21 21.46
C LYS A 67 13.91 16.75 21.78
N PRO A 68 14.45 17.73 21.03
CA PRO A 68 15.81 18.24 21.26
C PRO A 68 15.98 18.84 22.66
N TYR A 69 14.87 18.99 23.40
CA TYR A 69 14.80 19.32 24.81
C TYR A 69 13.70 18.45 25.45
N GLY A 70 13.91 17.14 25.50
CA GLY A 70 13.30 16.35 26.57
C GLY A 70 13.91 16.83 27.87
N ARG A 71 13.27 17.81 28.52
CA ARG A 71 13.68 18.41 29.79
C ARG A 71 13.98 17.28 30.78
N GLY A 72 15.26 16.92 30.85
CA GLY A 72 15.80 16.03 31.86
C GLY A 72 15.51 16.66 33.21
N GLY A 73 14.89 15.89 34.08
CA GLY A 73 14.53 16.34 35.40
C GLY A 73 13.91 15.20 36.17
N ARG A 74 14.72 14.17 36.47
CA ARG A 74 14.52 13.46 37.74
C ARG A 74 14.54 14.56 38.80
N ARG A 75 13.40 14.80 39.45
CA ARG A 75 13.40 15.55 40.70
C ARG A 75 14.14 14.66 41.70
N PRO A 76 15.26 15.10 42.30
CA PRO A 76 15.77 14.46 43.49
C PRO A 76 14.73 14.65 44.60
N ASP A 77 14.45 13.56 45.27
CA ASP A 77 13.95 13.53 46.63
C ASP A 77 14.88 14.36 47.53
N GLU A 78 14.36 15.44 48.11
CA GLU A 78 14.90 16.23 49.24
C GLU A 78 13.77 17.23 49.60
N GLY A 79 13.24 17.44 50.80
CA GLY A 79 13.51 17.02 52.18
C GLY A 79 13.06 18.19 53.10
N GLY A 80 12.21 17.93 54.10
CA GLY A 80 11.85 18.85 55.24
C GLY A 80 10.95 20.06 54.91
N SER A 81 9.96 20.47 55.71
CA SER A 81 9.62 20.29 57.14
C SER A 81 8.15 19.91 57.35
#